data_AF-A0A1G4VNZ3-F1
#
_entry.id   AF-A0A1G4VNZ3-F1
#
_cell.length_a   1.000
_cell.length_b   1.000
_cell.length_c   1.000
_cell.angle_alpha   90.00
_cell.angle_beta   90.00
_cell.angle_gamma   90.00
#
_symmetry.space_group_name_H-M   'P 1'
#
loop_
_entity.id
_entity.type
_entity.pdbx_description
1 polymer ?
#
loop_
_entity_poly.entity_id
_entity_poly.type
_entity_poly.pdbx_seq_one_letter_code
_entity_poly.pdbx_strand_id
1 'polypeptide(L)'
;MKAFSRVLLAMVTVVAGAFASLFISTGTSHAGLDNELSLVDGKDRTLTIQQWDTFLNGVFPLDRNRLTREWFHSGKAKYIVSGPGADDFDGTLELGYQIGFPWSLGVGINFSYTTPNILLDDATPSNPLQVITPNLFPGASISADLGNGPGIQEVATFSTDVSG
;
A
#
# COMPACT_ATOMS: atom_id res chain seq x y z
N MET A 1 53.05 42.51 7.51
CA MET A 1 51.64 42.93 7.68
C MET A 1 50.66 42.29 6.68
N LYS A 2 51.02 42.09 5.40
CA LYS A 2 50.08 41.51 4.40
C LYS A 2 49.70 40.03 4.64
N ALA A 3 50.60 39.21 5.20
CA ALA A 3 50.32 37.80 5.50
C ALA A 3 49.34 37.63 6.68
N PHE A 4 49.54 38.37 7.77
CA PHE A 4 48.64 38.36 8.93
C PHE A 4 47.21 38.81 8.58
N SER A 5 47.06 39.83 7.74
CA SER A 5 45.74 40.28 7.28
C SER A 5 45.02 39.22 6.42
N ARG A 6 45.75 38.47 5.58
CA ARG A 6 45.19 37.36 4.79
C ARG A 6 44.75 36.19 5.65
N VAL A 7 45.50 35.86 6.69
CA VAL A 7 45.15 34.79 7.64
C VAL A 7 43.94 35.19 8.49
N LEU A 8 43.89 36.45 8.95
CA LEU A 8 42.74 36.96 9.71
C LEU A 8 41.47 36.96 8.86
N LEU A 9 41.55 37.42 7.60
CA LEU A 9 40.42 37.41 6.68
C LEU A 9 39.93 35.99 6.39
N ALA A 10 40.85 35.03 6.22
CA ALA A 10 40.52 33.62 6.02
C ALA A 10 39.84 33.00 7.26
N MET A 11 40.27 33.36 8.48
CA MET A 11 39.60 32.89 9.70
C MET A 11 38.19 33.47 9.82
N VAL A 12 38.02 34.76 9.53
CA VAL A 12 36.71 35.41 9.60
C VAL A 12 35.74 34.81 8.58
N THR A 13 36.18 34.51 7.35
CA THR A 13 35.31 33.88 6.35
C THR A 13 34.96 32.43 6.68
N VAL A 14 35.89 31.65 7.25
CA VAL A 14 35.60 30.27 7.70
C VAL A 14 34.59 30.28 8.84
N VAL A 15 34.77 31.17 9.82
CA VAL A 15 33.87 31.29 10.97
C VAL A 15 32.49 31.79 10.51
N ALA A 16 32.43 32.82 9.66
CA ALA A 16 31.17 33.30 9.10
C ALA A 16 30.45 32.25 8.25
N GLY A 17 31.20 31.47 7.46
CA GLY A 17 30.64 30.36 6.67
C GLY A 17 30.09 29.22 7.54
N ALA A 18 30.78 28.88 8.64
CA ALA A 18 30.31 27.88 9.60
C ALA A 18 29.09 28.34 10.39
N PHE A 19 29.00 29.62 10.74
CA PHE A 19 27.78 30.16 11.36
C PHE A 19 26.63 30.24 10.36
N ALA A 20 26.87 30.65 9.11
CA ALA A 20 25.84 30.71 8.08
C ALA A 20 25.27 29.32 7.74
N SER A 21 26.09 28.27 7.72
CA SER A 21 25.62 26.89 7.47
C SER A 21 24.77 26.33 8.60
N LEU A 22 24.97 26.79 9.85
CA LEU A 22 24.11 26.41 10.98
C LEU A 22 22.66 26.88 10.80
N PHE A 23 22.44 28.04 10.16
CA PHE A 23 21.10 28.61 9.96
C PHE A 23 20.34 28.05 8.75
N ILE A 24 20.99 27.31 7.85
CA ILE A 24 20.37 26.77 6.63
C ILE A 24 19.74 25.37 6.85
N SER A 25 19.99 24.73 8.00
CA SER A 25 19.63 23.31 8.23
C SER A 25 18.41 23.04 9.11
N THR A 26 17.59 24.04 9.41
CA THR A 26 16.28 23.76 10.04
C THR A 26 15.32 23.20 9.01
N GLY A 27 15.45 21.91 8.73
CA GLY A 27 14.44 21.15 8.01
C GLY A 27 13.13 21.23 8.79
N THR A 28 12.23 22.10 8.37
CA THR A 28 10.87 22.12 8.90
C THR A 28 10.19 20.85 8.41
N SER A 29 10.05 19.85 9.28
CA SER A 29 9.07 18.79 9.06
C SER A 29 7.70 19.46 9.12
N HIS A 30 7.12 19.74 7.96
CA HIS A 30 5.76 20.25 7.88
C HIS A 30 4.83 19.16 8.45
N ALA A 31 4.24 19.43 9.61
CA ALA A 31 3.03 18.73 10.01
C ALA A 31 1.90 19.34 9.15
N GLY A 32 1.58 18.68 8.04
CA GLY A 32 0.70 19.22 7.01
C GLY A 32 -0.73 18.80 7.26
N LEU A 33 -1.67 19.75 7.15
CA LEU A 33 -3.07 19.42 6.94
C LEU A 33 -3.20 18.97 5.48
N ASP A 34 -3.58 17.71 5.26
CA ASP A 34 -3.75 17.16 3.92
C ASP A 34 -5.12 17.58 3.35
N ASN A 35 -6.18 17.33 4.13
CA ASN A 35 -7.55 17.56 3.73
C ASN A 35 -8.44 17.87 4.95
N GLU A 36 -9.49 18.65 4.73
CA GLU A 36 -10.53 18.88 5.73
C GLU A 36 -11.91 18.97 5.09
N LEU A 37 -12.93 18.61 5.85
CA LEU A 37 -14.33 18.79 5.48
C LEU A 37 -15.12 19.24 6.70
N SER A 38 -16.02 20.21 6.49
CA SER A 38 -16.96 20.67 7.52
C SER A 38 -18.40 20.42 7.11
N LEU A 39 -19.23 20.04 8.06
CA LEU A 39 -20.65 19.77 7.91
C LEU A 39 -21.41 20.37 9.09
N VAL A 40 -22.51 21.06 8.81
CA VAL A 40 -23.48 21.44 9.85
C VAL A 40 -24.45 20.28 10.04
N ASP A 41 -24.53 19.75 11.26
CA ASP A 41 -25.39 18.62 11.58
C ASP A 41 -26.84 19.05 11.90
N GLY A 42 -27.71 18.07 12.18
CA GLY A 42 -29.14 18.32 12.46
C GLY A 42 -29.42 19.01 13.80
N LYS A 43 -28.40 19.34 14.61
CA LYS A 43 -28.51 20.06 15.88
C LYS A 43 -27.82 21.43 15.82
N ASP A 44 -27.58 21.95 14.61
CA ASP A 44 -26.87 23.20 14.36
C ASP A 44 -25.43 23.22 14.90
N ARG A 45 -24.78 22.05 15.00
CA ARG A 45 -23.35 21.93 15.32
C ARG A 45 -22.55 21.88 14.04
N THR A 46 -21.44 22.62 13.98
CA THR A 46 -20.47 22.51 12.88
C THR A 46 -19.42 21.46 13.27
N LEU A 47 -19.43 20.35 12.54
CA LEU A 47 -18.48 19.25 12.65
C LEU A 47 -17.41 19.41 11.57
N THR A 48 -16.15 19.51 11.97
CA THR A 48 -15.00 19.55 11.06
C THR A 48 -14.14 18.32 11.28
N ILE A 49 -13.84 17.59 10.21
CA ILE A 49 -12.93 16.44 10.23
C ILE A 49 -11.71 16.80 9.38
N GLN A 50 -10.53 16.47 9.89
CA GLN A 50 -9.26 16.80 9.28
C GLN A 50 -8.34 15.58 9.21
N GLN A 51 -7.62 15.46 8.10
CA GLN A 51 -6.61 14.45 7.87
C GLN A 51 -5.24 15.12 7.79
N TRP A 52 -4.28 14.61 8.55
CA TRP A 52 -2.95 15.21 8.69
C TRP A 52 -1.85 14.16 8.52
N ASP A 53 -0.72 14.60 7.97
CA ASP A 53 0.51 13.82 7.86
C ASP A 53 0.33 12.42 7.24
N THR A 54 -0.58 12.31 6.27
CA THR A 54 -0.96 11.03 5.68
C THR A 54 0.10 10.52 4.75
N PHE A 55 0.59 9.32 5.03
CA PHE A 55 1.62 8.68 4.24
C PHE A 55 1.33 7.18 4.10
N LEU A 56 1.16 6.75 2.85
CA LEU A 56 1.08 5.34 2.46
C LEU A 56 2.41 4.92 1.85
N ASN A 57 3.22 4.21 2.64
CA ASN A 57 4.54 3.76 2.23
C ASN A 57 4.50 2.38 1.60
N GLY A 58 4.55 2.29 0.27
CA GLY A 58 4.64 1.01 -0.43
C GLY A 58 6.02 0.35 -0.25
N VAL A 59 6.03 -0.93 0.12
CA VAL A 59 7.25 -1.71 0.33
C VAL A 59 7.29 -2.94 -0.58
N PHE A 60 8.48 -3.52 -0.72
CA PHE A 60 8.60 -4.80 -1.41
C PHE A 60 7.86 -5.88 -0.61
N PRO A 61 6.94 -6.65 -1.24
CA PRO A 61 6.19 -7.68 -0.56
C PRO A 61 7.11 -8.70 0.11
N LEU A 62 6.83 -9.01 1.37
CA LEU A 62 7.61 -9.97 2.15
C LEU A 62 7.58 -11.38 1.54
N ASP A 63 6.47 -11.75 0.90
CA ASP A 63 6.25 -13.04 0.24
C ASP A 63 6.96 -13.17 -1.13
N ARG A 64 7.59 -12.08 -1.61
CA ARG A 64 8.26 -11.99 -2.93
C ARG A 64 7.35 -12.34 -4.10
N ASN A 65 6.04 -12.25 -3.91
CA ASN A 65 5.06 -12.49 -4.96
C ASN A 65 4.84 -11.21 -5.76
N ARG A 66 4.88 -11.33 -7.10
CA ARG A 66 4.65 -10.20 -8.01
C ARG A 66 3.18 -9.73 -8.01
N LEU A 67 2.27 -10.57 -7.53
CA LEU A 67 0.84 -10.28 -7.44
C LEU A 67 0.46 -9.60 -6.12
N THR A 68 1.32 -9.68 -5.10
CA THR A 68 1.11 -9.06 -3.80
C THR A 68 1.52 -7.58 -3.82
N ARG A 69 0.83 -6.75 -3.06
CA ARG A 69 1.19 -5.36 -2.77
C ARG A 69 1.14 -5.18 -1.25
N GLU A 70 2.12 -4.49 -0.69
CA GLU A 70 2.26 -4.30 0.75
C GLU A 70 2.64 -2.84 1.03
N TRP A 71 2.07 -2.26 2.09
CA TRP A 71 2.32 -0.88 2.49
C TRP A 71 2.11 -0.66 3.98
N PHE A 72 2.69 0.43 4.49
CA PHE A 72 2.44 0.94 5.84
C PHE A 72 1.65 2.25 5.78
N HIS A 73 0.59 2.36 6.57
CA HIS A 73 -0.23 3.58 6.68
C HIS A 73 0.13 4.35 7.94
N SER A 74 0.54 5.61 7.77
CA SER A 74 0.79 6.58 8.83
C SER A 74 -0.08 7.81 8.58
N GLY A 75 -0.63 8.41 9.64
CA GLY A 75 -1.43 9.62 9.55
C GLY A 75 -2.07 9.97 10.87
N LYS A 76 -2.73 11.12 10.93
CA LYS A 76 -3.50 11.58 12.09
C LYS A 76 -4.88 12.06 11.63
N ALA A 77 -5.92 11.65 12.34
CA ALA A 77 -7.24 12.23 12.20
C ALA A 77 -7.48 13.22 13.35
N LYS A 78 -8.04 14.38 13.05
CA LYS A 78 -8.50 15.35 14.05
C LYS A 78 -9.95 15.70 13.76
N TYR A 79 -10.67 16.05 14.80
CA TYR A 79 -12.04 16.54 14.69
C TYR A 79 -12.19 17.82 15.52
N ILE A 80 -13.11 18.67 15.10
CA ILE A 80 -13.50 19.90 15.81
C ILE A 80 -15.03 19.95 15.79
N VAL A 81 -15.63 20.16 16.96
CA VAL A 81 -17.08 20.38 17.10
C VAL A 81 -17.27 21.79 17.64
N SER A 82 -18.16 22.56 17.01
CA SER A 82 -18.51 23.90 17.46
C SER A 82 -20.01 24.13 17.36
N GLY A 83 -20.55 25.00 18.21
CA GLY A 83 -21.98 25.27 18.29
C GLY A 83 -22.62 24.76 19.59
N PRO A 84 -23.96 24.63 19.64
CA PRO A 84 -24.68 24.26 20.84
C PRO A 84 -24.36 22.82 21.29
N GLY A 85 -24.00 22.63 22.55
CA GLY A 85 -23.70 21.29 23.10
C GLY A 85 -22.49 20.60 22.46
N ALA A 86 -21.48 21.39 22.06
CA ALA A 86 -20.23 20.86 21.52
C ALA A 86 -19.44 20.05 22.57
N ASP A 87 -19.47 20.49 23.83
CA ASP A 87 -18.78 19.81 24.94
C ASP A 87 -19.45 18.47 25.31
N ASP A 88 -20.73 18.29 24.98
CA ASP A 88 -21.46 17.03 25.18
C ASP A 88 -21.45 16.15 23.91
N PHE A 89 -20.48 16.37 23.01
CA PHE A 89 -20.35 15.55 21.81
C PHE A 89 -19.88 14.14 22.17
N ASP A 90 -20.51 13.15 21.54
CA ASP A 90 -20.15 11.74 21.59
C ASP A 90 -20.26 11.18 20.17
N GLY A 91 -19.23 10.49 19.70
CA GLY A 91 -19.16 9.94 18.35
C GLY A 91 -17.95 9.04 18.14
N THR A 92 -17.76 8.59 16.91
CA THR A 92 -16.66 7.68 16.53
C THR A 92 -15.76 8.36 15.51
N LEU A 93 -14.44 8.30 15.74
CA LEU A 93 -13.42 8.79 14.82
C LEU A 93 -12.74 7.60 14.14
N GLU A 94 -12.76 7.61 12.80
CA GLU A 94 -12.16 6.58 11.98
C GLU A 94 -11.16 7.17 11.00
N LEU A 95 -10.06 6.44 10.76
CA LEU A 95 -9.10 6.74 9.70
C LEU A 95 -8.80 5.47 8.93
N GLY A 96 -8.87 5.54 7.61
CA GLY A 96 -8.74 4.38 6.75
C GLY A 96 -8.51 4.76 5.29
N TYR A 97 -8.61 3.75 4.43
CA TYR A 97 -8.50 3.93 2.98
C TYR A 97 -9.37 2.89 2.26
N GLN A 98 -9.75 3.23 1.03
CA GLN A 98 -10.38 2.30 0.11
C GLN A 98 -9.36 1.74 -0.87
N ILE A 99 -9.43 0.44 -1.12
CA ILE A 99 -8.58 -0.26 -2.10
C ILE A 99 -9.45 -0.87 -3.19
N GLY A 100 -9.03 -0.69 -4.44
CA GLY A 100 -9.64 -1.33 -5.60
C GLY A 100 -8.59 -1.67 -6.65
N PHE A 101 -8.75 -2.83 -7.28
CA PHE A 101 -7.92 -3.24 -8.41
C PHE A 101 -8.79 -3.93 -9.47
N PRO A 102 -8.51 -3.72 -10.77
CA PRO A 102 -9.43 -4.10 -11.84
C PRO A 102 -9.49 -5.61 -12.11
N TRP A 103 -8.46 -6.37 -11.75
CA TRP A 103 -8.33 -7.77 -12.13
C TRP A 103 -7.86 -8.66 -10.98
N SER A 104 -8.46 -9.84 -10.85
CA SER A 104 -7.94 -10.92 -10.01
C SER A 104 -7.17 -11.89 -10.91
N LEU A 105 -5.92 -12.19 -10.55
CA LEU A 105 -5.05 -13.08 -11.32
C LEU A 105 -4.59 -14.25 -10.45
N GLY A 106 -4.94 -15.47 -10.86
CA GLY A 106 -4.42 -16.71 -10.32
C GLY A 106 -3.45 -17.36 -11.30
N VAL A 107 -2.28 -17.83 -10.83
CA VAL A 107 -1.31 -18.56 -11.66
C VAL A 107 -1.11 -19.96 -11.11
N GLY A 108 -1.35 -20.96 -11.95
CA GLY A 108 -1.14 -22.38 -11.64
C GLY A 108 -0.07 -22.98 -12.56
N ILE A 109 0.91 -23.66 -11.97
CA ILE A 109 1.89 -24.46 -12.71
C ILE A 109 1.68 -25.92 -12.32
N ASN A 110 1.40 -26.77 -13.31
CA ASN A 110 1.18 -28.19 -13.09
C ASN A 110 2.27 -29.02 -13.80
N PHE A 111 2.85 -29.95 -13.05
CA PHE A 111 3.76 -30.96 -13.58
C PHE A 111 3.06 -32.31 -13.53
N SER A 112 2.99 -32.99 -14.67
CA SER A 112 2.33 -34.28 -14.79
C SER A 112 3.30 -35.31 -15.39
N TYR A 113 3.35 -36.47 -14.77
CA TYR A 113 4.05 -37.63 -15.28
C TYR A 113 3.16 -38.85 -15.07
N THR A 114 2.86 -39.55 -16.16
CA THR A 114 2.08 -40.78 -16.12
C THR A 114 3.01 -41.92 -16.48
N THR A 115 3.09 -42.93 -15.61
CA THR A 115 3.85 -44.14 -15.92
C THR A 115 3.32 -44.77 -17.21
N PRO A 116 4.18 -45.26 -18.12
CA PRO A 116 3.75 -45.92 -19.34
C PRO A 116 2.73 -47.01 -19.04
N ASN A 117 1.60 -46.97 -19.75
CA ASN A 117 0.55 -47.95 -19.64
C ASN A 117 -0.06 -48.19 -21.03
N ILE A 118 -0.71 -49.34 -21.22
CA ILE A 118 -1.35 -49.70 -22.48
C ILE A 118 -2.81 -50.06 -22.22
N LEU A 119 -3.70 -49.54 -23.06
CA LEU A 119 -5.10 -49.94 -23.11
C LEU A 119 -5.41 -50.42 -24.53
N LEU A 120 -6.00 -51.60 -24.66
CA LEU A 120 -6.55 -52.06 -25.93
C LEU A 120 -7.94 -51.44 -26.10
N ASP A 121 -8.11 -50.63 -27.13
CA ASP A 121 -9.35 -49.90 -27.42
C ASP A 121 -9.98 -50.45 -28.71
N ASP A 122 -11.26 -50.84 -28.66
CA ASP A 122 -12.00 -51.43 -29.80
C ASP A 122 -11.30 -52.59 -30.55
N ALA A 123 -10.46 -53.37 -29.85
CA ALA A 123 -9.78 -54.52 -30.43
C ALA A 123 -10.78 -55.60 -30.88
N THR A 124 -10.80 -55.90 -32.18
CA THR A 124 -11.64 -56.96 -32.79
C THR A 124 -10.76 -58.07 -33.38
N PRO A 125 -11.30 -59.28 -33.62
CA PRO A 125 -10.54 -60.35 -34.27
C PRO A 125 -9.99 -59.99 -35.67
N SER A 126 -10.63 -59.04 -36.36
CA SER A 126 -10.19 -58.47 -37.64
C SER A 126 -9.16 -57.34 -37.52
N ASN A 127 -9.05 -56.71 -36.33
CA ASN A 127 -8.08 -55.66 -36.05
C ASN A 127 -7.59 -55.77 -34.59
N PRO A 128 -6.68 -56.72 -34.31
CA PRO A 128 -6.38 -57.16 -32.94
C PRO A 128 -5.45 -56.22 -32.16
N LEU A 129 -4.91 -55.18 -32.79
CA LEU A 129 -3.89 -54.30 -32.23
C LEU A 129 -4.26 -52.83 -32.40
N GLN A 130 -5.18 -52.37 -31.56
CA GLN A 130 -5.50 -50.95 -31.40
C GLN A 130 -5.19 -50.57 -29.95
N VAL A 131 -4.03 -49.93 -29.75
CA VAL A 131 -3.48 -49.61 -28.43
C VAL A 131 -3.49 -48.10 -28.23
N ILE A 132 -4.05 -47.65 -27.11
CA ILE A 132 -3.94 -46.29 -26.60
C ILE A 132 -2.96 -46.29 -25.42
N THR A 133 -2.08 -45.29 -25.40
CA THR A 133 -1.15 -45.06 -24.29
C THR A 133 -1.38 -43.67 -23.71
N PRO A 134 -1.15 -43.45 -22.40
CA PRO A 134 -1.09 -42.11 -21.84
C PRO A 134 0.14 -41.36 -22.36
N ASN A 135 0.26 -40.07 -22.04
CA ASN A 135 1.45 -39.28 -22.40
C ASN A 135 2.74 -39.99 -21.93
N LEU A 136 3.60 -40.34 -22.89
CA LEU A 136 4.83 -41.12 -22.66
C LEU A 136 5.98 -40.27 -22.10
N PHE A 137 5.86 -38.95 -22.19
CA PHE A 137 6.84 -38.00 -21.67
C PHE A 137 6.25 -37.20 -20.52
N PRO A 138 7.08 -36.75 -19.55
CA PRO A 138 6.65 -35.78 -18.57
C PRO A 138 6.20 -34.49 -19.26
N GLY A 139 5.07 -33.95 -18.81
CA GLY A 139 4.49 -32.72 -19.32
C GLY A 139 4.44 -31.65 -18.23
N ALA A 140 4.82 -30.43 -18.59
CA ALA A 140 4.58 -29.24 -17.78
C ALA A 140 3.55 -28.37 -18.50
N SER A 141 2.57 -27.86 -17.76
CA SER A 141 1.57 -26.93 -18.27
C SER A 141 1.46 -25.72 -17.35
N ILE A 142 1.25 -24.55 -17.94
CA ILE A 142 0.96 -23.30 -17.23
C ILE A 142 -0.48 -22.89 -17.55
N SER A 143 -1.25 -22.57 -16.52
CA SER A 143 -2.52 -21.86 -16.67
C SER A 143 -2.46 -20.54 -15.89
N ALA A 144 -3.07 -19.51 -16.46
CA ALA A 144 -3.24 -18.22 -15.83
C ALA A 144 -4.70 -17.83 -15.99
N ASP A 145 -5.39 -17.66 -14.87
CA ASP A 145 -6.81 -17.32 -14.81
C ASP A 145 -6.95 -15.85 -14.46
N LEU A 146 -7.51 -15.07 -15.39
CA LEU A 146 -7.75 -13.64 -15.21
C LEU A 146 -9.25 -13.40 -15.10
N GLY A 147 -9.68 -12.88 -13.95
CA GLY A 147 -11.06 -12.49 -13.69
C GLY A 147 -11.19 -11.01 -13.35
N ASN A 148 -12.43 -10.54 -13.27
CA ASN A 148 -12.72 -9.20 -12.75
C ASN A 148 -12.26 -9.10 -11.29
N GLY A 149 -11.76 -7.92 -10.91
CA GLY A 149 -11.38 -7.64 -9.53
C GLY A 149 -12.59 -7.66 -8.58
N PRO A 150 -12.36 -7.74 -7.26
CA PRO A 150 -13.41 -7.88 -6.26
C PRO A 150 -14.22 -6.58 -6.01
N GLY A 151 -14.01 -5.53 -6.81
CA GLY A 151 -14.57 -4.20 -6.58
C GLY A 151 -13.70 -3.36 -5.63
N ILE A 152 -14.33 -2.41 -4.95
CA ILE A 152 -13.69 -1.52 -3.98
C ILE A 152 -13.97 -2.06 -2.58
N GLN A 153 -12.94 -2.13 -1.75
CA GLN A 153 -13.03 -2.53 -0.35
C GLN A 153 -12.54 -1.39 0.54
N GLU A 154 -13.13 -1.28 1.73
CA GLU A 154 -12.76 -0.28 2.73
C GLU A 154 -12.04 -0.94 3.90
N VAL A 155 -10.97 -0.28 4.36
CA VAL A 155 -10.19 -0.71 5.53
C VAL A 155 -10.05 0.45 6.49
N ALA A 156 -10.63 0.31 7.68
CA ALA A 156 -10.38 1.20 8.81
C ALA A 156 -9.08 0.79 9.51
N THR A 157 -8.10 1.71 9.55
CA THR A 157 -6.84 1.50 10.28
C THR A 157 -7.06 1.58 11.79
N PHE A 158 -7.92 2.51 12.21
CA PHE A 158 -8.50 2.52 13.55
C PHE A 158 -9.93 3.06 13.49
N SER A 159 -10.72 2.67 14.48
CA SER A 159 -12.05 3.19 14.77
C SER A 159 -12.15 3.27 16.29
N THR A 160 -12.39 4.47 16.83
CA THR A 160 -12.41 4.71 18.27
C THR A 160 -13.49 5.72 18.64
N ASP A 161 -14.08 5.53 19.82
CA ASP A 161 -15.02 6.48 20.38
C ASP A 161 -14.27 7.74 20.87
N VAL A 162 -14.89 8.90 20.69
CA VAL A 162 -14.38 10.21 21.07
C VAL A 162 -15.49 11.05 21.70
N SER A 163 -15.14 11.82 22.73
CA SER A 163 -16.04 12.74 23.41
C SER A 163 -15.45 14.15 23.52
N GLY A 164 -16.34 15.15 23.58
CA GLY A 164 -16.03 16.58 23.74
C GLY A 164 -15.41 16.96 25.08
#